data_AF-A0A924UQ18-F1
#
_entry.id   AF-A0A924UQ18-F1
#
_cell.length_a   1.000
_cell.length_b   1.000
_cell.length_c   1.000
_cell.angle_alpha   90.00
_cell.angle_beta   90.00
_cell.angle_gamma   90.00
#
_symmetry.space_group_name_H-M   'P 1'
#
loop_
_entity.id
_entity.type
_entity.pdbx_description
1 polymer ?
#
loop_
_entity_poly.entity_id
_entity_poly.type
_entity_poly.pdbx_seq_one_letter_code
_entity_poly.pdbx_strand_id
1 'polypeptide(L)'
;MKKIVEYRKLLGVDKAAELQELKTVYRSLMKNWHPDKFTDNLDAKLEAEEKSKTIIEAYHFLVSIAPQTREQTLADYTLTTSTTNIADFEFKGQVLTINFLDGSNYEYFDVPKAVYVKLINAESPGRFARR
;
A
#
# COMPACT_ATOMS: atom_id res chain seq x y z
N MET A 1 7.42 8.90 4.22
CA MET A 1 6.66 9.66 5.28
C MET A 1 5.67 10.75 4.80
N LYS A 2 5.97 11.62 3.82
CA LYS A 2 5.02 12.68 3.38
C LYS A 2 3.68 12.12 2.85
N LYS A 3 3.73 11.02 2.09
CA LYS A 3 2.55 10.32 1.54
C LYS A 3 1.56 9.83 2.60
N ILE A 4 2.04 9.29 3.72
CA ILE A 4 1.17 8.85 4.85
C ILE A 4 0.42 10.05 5.44
N VAL A 5 1.11 11.18 5.63
CA VAL A 5 0.51 12.39 6.19
C VAL A 5 -0.52 12.99 5.24
N GLU A 6 -0.23 13.01 3.94
CA GLU A 6 -1.16 13.46 2.91
C GLU A 6 -2.41 12.57 2.83
N TYR A 7 -2.26 11.25 2.89
CA TYR A 7 -3.40 10.32 2.87
C TYR A 7 -4.26 10.40 4.12
N ARG A 8 -3.65 10.61 5.29
CA ARG A 8 -4.39 10.88 6.52
C ARG A 8 -5.17 12.19 6.43
N LYS A 9 -4.58 13.25 5.89
CA LYS A 9 -5.26 14.52 5.64
C LYS A 9 -6.40 14.37 4.63
N LEU A 10 -6.17 13.62 3.55
CA LEU A 10 -7.18 13.37 2.51
C LEU A 10 -8.41 12.65 3.08
N LEU A 11 -8.18 11.63 3.90
CA LEU A 11 -9.27 10.92 4.58
C LEU A 11 -9.76 11.68 5.83
N GLY A 12 -9.08 12.71 6.31
CA GLY A 12 -9.46 13.42 7.53
C GLY A 12 -9.35 12.58 8.79
N VAL A 13 -8.38 11.67 8.86
CA VAL A 13 -8.17 10.74 9.98
C VAL A 13 -6.86 11.01 10.71
N ASP A 14 -6.79 10.70 12.00
CA ASP A 14 -5.57 10.85 12.79
C ASP A 14 -4.61 9.66 12.60
N LYS A 15 -3.37 9.81 13.09
CA LYS A 15 -2.37 8.75 13.16
C LYS A 15 -2.82 7.55 13.98
N ALA A 16 -3.69 7.75 14.97
CA ALA A 16 -4.27 6.72 15.81
C ALA A 16 -5.51 6.05 15.22
N ALA A 17 -5.95 6.45 14.02
CA ALA A 17 -7.17 5.92 13.41
C ALA A 17 -7.11 4.40 13.23
N GLU A 18 -8.15 3.73 13.72
CA GLU A 18 -8.29 2.28 13.63
C GLU A 18 -8.92 1.84 12.30
N LEU A 19 -8.87 0.54 12.01
CA LEU A 19 -9.43 0.00 10.77
C LEU A 19 -10.93 0.29 10.60
N GLN A 20 -11.70 0.30 11.69
CA GLN A 20 -13.13 0.61 11.64
C GLN A 20 -13.39 2.08 11.26
N GLU A 21 -12.57 3.00 11.77
CA GLU A 21 -12.65 4.42 11.43
C GLU A 21 -12.30 4.64 9.96
N LEU A 22 -11.16 4.09 9.51
CA LEU A 22 -10.73 4.15 8.09
C LEU A 22 -11.83 3.64 7.15
N LYS A 23 -12.46 2.51 7.50
CA LYS A 23 -13.54 1.91 6.71
C LYS A 23 -14.80 2.78 6.68
N THR A 24 -15.13 3.41 7.80
CA THR A 24 -16.30 4.29 7.92
C THR A 24 -16.11 5.55 7.08
N VAL A 25 -14.94 6.18 7.20
CA VAL A 25 -14.63 7.40 6.45
C VAL A 25 -14.52 7.14 4.96
N TYR A 26 -13.87 6.05 4.55
CA TYR A 26 -13.81 5.62 3.16
C TYR A 26 -15.19 5.48 2.52
N ARG A 27 -16.12 4.77 3.19
CA ARG A 27 -17.50 4.60 2.71
C ARG A 27 -18.23 5.92 2.58
N SER A 28 -18.05 6.83 3.55
CA SER A 28 -18.64 8.16 3.53
C SER A 28 -18.13 9.00 2.35
N LEU A 29 -16.81 9.00 2.12
CA LEU A 29 -16.19 9.72 1.02
C LEU A 29 -16.60 9.15 -0.34
N MET A 30 -16.62 7.83 -0.50
CA MET A 30 -17.05 7.19 -1.74
C MET A 30 -18.52 7.47 -2.05
N LYS A 31 -19.40 7.54 -1.04
CA LYS A 31 -20.80 7.96 -1.26
C LYS A 31 -20.89 9.39 -1.85
N ASN A 32 -19.94 10.25 -1.54
CA ASN A 32 -19.92 11.63 -2.02
C ASN A 32 -19.25 11.78 -3.38
N TRP A 33 -18.20 11.01 -3.64
CA TRP A 33 -17.32 11.15 -4.81
C TRP A 33 -17.37 9.97 -5.78
N HIS A 34 -18.35 9.06 -5.68
CA HIS A 34 -18.52 8.01 -6.69
C HIS A 34 -18.90 8.64 -8.04
N PRO A 35 -18.23 8.28 -9.16
CA PRO A 35 -18.51 8.87 -10.48
C PRO A 35 -19.96 8.65 -10.91
N ASP A 36 -20.59 7.53 -10.54
CA ASP A 36 -22.02 7.26 -10.84
C ASP A 36 -23.00 8.26 -10.26
N LYS A 37 -22.60 9.06 -9.26
CA LYS A 37 -23.43 10.13 -8.70
C LYS A 37 -23.55 11.33 -9.65
N PHE A 38 -22.62 11.46 -10.59
CA PHE A 38 -22.51 12.61 -11.50
C PHE A 38 -22.83 12.16 -12.93
N THR A 39 -24.12 12.08 -13.26
CA THR A 39 -24.58 11.68 -14.59
C THR A 39 -24.73 12.86 -15.55
N ASP A 40 -25.05 14.04 -15.01
CA ASP A 40 -25.55 15.17 -15.81
C ASP A 40 -24.46 16.22 -16.12
N ASN A 41 -23.25 16.04 -15.57
CA ASN A 41 -22.12 16.93 -15.76
C ASN A 41 -20.84 16.13 -15.96
N LEU A 42 -20.26 16.23 -17.16
CA LEU A 42 -19.05 15.49 -17.54
C LEU A 42 -17.83 15.94 -16.74
N ASP A 43 -17.67 17.24 -16.51
CA ASP A 43 -16.52 17.79 -15.75
C ASP A 43 -16.57 17.33 -14.30
N ALA A 44 -17.75 17.35 -13.67
CA ALA A 44 -17.95 16.86 -12.32
C ALA A 44 -17.72 15.34 -12.21
N LYS A 45 -18.09 14.58 -13.25
CA LYS A 45 -17.82 13.14 -13.32
C LYS A 45 -16.32 12.84 -13.40
N LEU A 46 -15.59 13.58 -14.23
CA LEU A 46 -14.13 13.45 -14.35
C LEU A 46 -13.44 13.81 -13.03
N GLU A 47 -13.86 14.89 -12.36
CA GLU A 47 -13.33 15.28 -11.05
C GLU A 47 -13.61 14.19 -9.99
N ALA A 48 -14.82 13.61 -9.99
CA ALA A 48 -15.17 12.51 -9.10
C ALA A 48 -14.34 11.25 -9.37
N GLU A 49 -14.03 10.95 -10.62
CA GLU A 49 -13.17 9.82 -10.99
C GLU A 49 -11.74 10.00 -10.47
N GLU A 50 -11.14 11.17 -10.64
CA GLU A 50 -9.79 11.46 -10.11
C GLU A 50 -9.75 11.44 -8.58
N LYS A 51 -10.75 12.06 -7.93
CA LYS A 51 -10.85 12.07 -6.47
C LYS A 51 -11.08 10.68 -5.90
N SER A 52 -12.00 9.90 -6.47
CA SER A 52 -12.30 8.54 -6.00
C SER A 52 -11.09 7.62 -6.14
N LYS A 53 -10.33 7.68 -7.24
CA LYS A 53 -9.06 6.95 -7.39
C LYS A 53 -8.10 7.26 -6.24
N THR A 54 -7.91 8.54 -5.93
CA THR A 54 -7.02 8.99 -4.85
C THR A 54 -7.52 8.52 -3.47
N ILE A 55 -8.84 8.57 -3.22
CA ILE A 55 -9.46 8.09 -1.98
C ILE A 55 -9.27 6.58 -1.81
N ILE A 56 -9.47 5.82 -2.89
CA ILE A 56 -9.28 4.35 -2.91
C ILE A 56 -7.83 4.01 -2.60
N GLU A 57 -6.87 4.65 -3.28
CA GLU A 57 -5.45 4.41 -3.03
C GLU A 57 -5.07 4.74 -1.57
N ALA A 58 -5.51 5.90 -1.07
CA ALA A 58 -5.24 6.33 0.30
C ALA A 58 -5.80 5.36 1.34
N TYR A 59 -7.03 4.89 1.15
CA TYR A 59 -7.66 3.92 2.03
C TYR A 59 -6.89 2.60 2.05
N HIS A 60 -6.62 1.99 0.89
CA HIS A 60 -5.92 0.71 0.82
C HIS A 60 -4.51 0.79 1.42
N PHE A 61 -3.80 1.89 1.15
CA PHE A 61 -2.47 2.11 1.71
C PHE A 61 -2.50 2.28 3.24
N LEU A 62 -3.44 3.06 3.78
CA LEU A 62 -3.52 3.25 5.23
C LEU A 62 -3.94 1.97 5.96
N VAL A 63 -4.81 1.16 5.36
CA VAL A 63 -5.17 -0.17 5.86
C VAL A 63 -3.96 -1.10 5.84
N SER A 64 -3.19 -1.16 4.75
CA SER A 64 -2.04 -2.08 4.65
C SER A 64 -0.93 -1.78 5.67
N ILE A 65 -0.80 -0.52 6.10
CA ILE A 65 0.18 -0.11 7.13
C ILE A 65 -0.40 -0.02 8.54
N ALA A 66 -1.69 -0.31 8.73
CA ALA A 66 -2.32 -0.24 10.05
C ALA A 66 -1.70 -1.28 11.00
N PRO A 67 -1.46 -0.95 12.29
CA PRO A 67 -0.92 -1.91 13.26
C PRO A 67 -1.73 -3.20 13.33
N GLN A 68 -3.07 -3.07 13.38
CA GLN A 68 -4.00 -4.20 13.41
C GLN A 68 -3.84 -5.13 12.19
N THR A 69 -3.69 -4.58 10.99
CA THR A 69 -3.47 -5.38 9.77
C THR A 69 -2.12 -6.06 9.78
N ARG A 70 -1.07 -5.36 10.24
CA ARG A 70 0.27 -5.94 10.36
C ARG A 70 0.32 -7.09 11.37
N GLU A 71 -0.34 -6.95 12.51
CA GLU A 71 -0.44 -8.00 13.51
C GLU A 71 -1.15 -9.24 12.96
N GLN A 72 -2.24 -9.05 12.20
CA GLN A 72 -2.99 -10.14 11.58
C GLN A 72 -2.18 -10.89 10.53
N THR A 73 -1.32 -10.21 9.78
CA THR A 73 -0.54 -10.82 8.68
C THR A 73 0.90 -11.21 9.09
N LEU A 74 1.32 -10.88 10.32
CA LEU A 74 2.70 -11.07 10.77
C LEU A 74 3.16 -12.53 10.71
N ALA A 75 2.28 -13.47 11.08
CA ALA A 75 2.59 -14.89 11.08
C ALA A 75 2.88 -15.39 9.66
N ASP A 76 1.99 -15.10 8.72
CA ASP A 76 2.14 -15.47 7.30
C ASP A 76 3.37 -14.79 6.68
N TYR A 77 3.56 -13.50 6.96
CA TYR A 77 4.74 -12.75 6.53
C TYR A 77 6.05 -13.39 7.00
N THR A 78 6.11 -13.75 8.29
CA THR A 78 7.30 -14.37 8.88
C THR A 78 7.56 -15.74 8.27
N LEU A 79 6.52 -16.54 8.05
CA LEU A 79 6.63 -17.84 7.42
C LEU A 79 7.18 -17.71 5.99
N THR A 80 6.52 -16.93 5.13
CA THR A 80 6.93 -16.76 3.74
C THR A 80 8.36 -16.23 3.62
N THR A 81 8.70 -15.16 4.36
CA THR A 81 10.04 -14.55 4.24
C THR A 81 11.15 -15.48 4.74
N SER A 82 10.84 -16.38 5.67
CA SER A 82 11.80 -17.36 6.21
C SER A 82 11.94 -18.61 5.34
N THR A 83 10.83 -19.13 4.80
CA THR A 83 10.82 -20.46 4.16
C THR A 83 10.75 -20.42 2.65
N THR A 84 10.13 -19.39 2.07
CA THR A 84 9.89 -19.32 0.63
C THR A 84 11.00 -18.56 -0.07
N ASN A 85 11.45 -19.06 -1.23
CA ASN A 85 12.43 -18.35 -2.04
C ASN A 85 11.76 -17.23 -2.86
N ILE A 86 12.55 -16.19 -3.15
CA ILE A 86 12.13 -15.09 -4.02
C ILE A 86 12.03 -15.62 -5.45
N ALA A 87 10.89 -15.36 -6.09
CA ALA A 87 10.65 -15.62 -7.50
C ALA A 87 11.16 -14.47 -8.36
N ASP A 88 10.79 -13.24 -7.98
CA ASP A 88 11.17 -12.02 -8.69
C ASP A 88 11.05 -10.80 -7.76
N PHE A 89 11.61 -9.66 -8.15
CA PHE A 89 11.44 -8.40 -7.43
C PHE A 89 11.52 -7.18 -8.36
N GLU A 90 10.72 -6.16 -8.06
CA GLU A 90 10.69 -4.90 -8.80
C GLU A 90 10.98 -3.73 -7.86
N PHE A 91 11.70 -2.71 -8.33
CA PHE A 91 11.89 -1.46 -7.59
C PHE A 91 11.43 -0.26 -8.39
N LYS A 92 10.38 0.42 -7.90
CA LYS A 92 9.79 1.59 -8.55
C LYS A 92 9.45 2.65 -7.51
N GLY A 93 9.95 3.87 -7.71
CA GLY A 93 9.56 5.00 -6.86
C GLY A 93 9.78 4.81 -5.36
N GLN A 94 10.86 4.15 -4.95
CA GLN A 94 11.18 3.78 -3.55
C GLN A 94 10.28 2.69 -2.94
N VAL A 95 9.51 1.98 -3.77
CA VAL A 95 8.81 0.76 -3.39
C VAL A 95 9.57 -0.42 -3.97
N LEU A 96 9.99 -1.35 -3.10
CA LEU A 96 10.51 -2.65 -3.49
C LEU A 96 9.40 -3.68 -3.34
N THR A 97 8.99 -4.31 -4.44
CA THR A 97 8.03 -5.40 -4.44
C THR A 97 8.78 -6.71 -4.57
N ILE A 98 8.56 -7.65 -3.66
CA ILE A 98 9.16 -8.99 -3.71
C ILE A 98 8.05 -10.01 -3.92
N ASN A 99 8.16 -10.78 -5.00
CA ASN A 99 7.28 -11.90 -5.33
C ASN A 99 7.95 -13.20 -4.89
N PHE A 100 7.21 -14.07 -4.22
CA PHE A 100 7.69 -15.35 -3.72
C PHE A 100 7.15 -16.52 -4.55
N LEU A 101 7.83 -17.67 -4.50
CA LEU A 101 7.45 -18.84 -5.29
C LEU A 101 6.09 -19.46 -4.90
N ASP A 102 5.58 -19.15 -3.71
CA ASP A 102 4.24 -19.57 -3.26
C ASP A 102 3.12 -18.66 -3.78
N GLY A 103 3.45 -17.66 -4.61
CA GLY A 103 2.51 -16.70 -5.18
C GLY A 103 2.21 -15.50 -4.28
N SER A 104 2.75 -15.46 -3.06
CA SER A 104 2.63 -14.30 -2.19
C SER A 104 3.55 -13.16 -2.67
N ASN A 105 3.17 -11.92 -2.32
CA ASN A 105 3.98 -10.75 -2.60
C ASN A 105 3.93 -9.76 -1.43
N TYR A 106 5.01 -9.01 -1.25
CA TYR A 106 5.10 -7.97 -0.24
C TYR A 106 5.75 -6.71 -0.79
N GLU A 107 5.20 -5.56 -0.41
CA GLU A 107 5.73 -4.24 -0.76
C GLU A 107 6.45 -3.61 0.43
N TYR A 108 7.67 -3.16 0.18
CA TYR A 108 8.51 -2.45 1.13
C TYR A 108 8.61 -1.00 0.68
N PHE A 109 7.99 -0.10 1.46
CA PHE A 109 7.94 1.32 1.18
C PHE A 109 9.15 2.07 1.75
N ASP A 110 9.47 3.22 1.16
CA ASP A 110 10.58 4.10 1.57
C ASP A 110 11.95 3.35 1.54
N VAL A 111 12.13 2.37 0.65
CA VAL A 111 13.39 1.63 0.50
C VAL A 111 14.44 2.53 -0.18
N PRO A 112 15.59 2.81 0.47
CA PRO A 112 16.62 3.63 -0.12
C PRO A 112 17.19 2.97 -1.38
N LYS A 113 17.42 3.76 -2.44
CA LYS A 113 17.98 3.26 -3.71
C LYS A 113 19.29 2.47 -3.50
N ALA A 114 20.11 2.87 -2.52
CA ALA A 114 21.35 2.18 -2.18
C ALA A 114 21.11 0.73 -1.69
N VAL A 115 20.00 0.47 -0.99
CA VAL A 115 19.62 -0.89 -0.55
C VAL A 115 19.26 -1.75 -1.76
N TYR A 116 18.46 -1.21 -2.69
CA TYR A 116 18.12 -1.91 -3.93
C TYR A 116 19.37 -2.21 -4.78
N VAL A 117 20.30 -1.26 -4.91
CA VAL A 117 21.56 -1.48 -5.63
C VAL A 117 22.39 -2.60 -4.97
N LYS A 118 22.37 -2.72 -3.65
CA LYS A 118 23.03 -3.84 -2.95
C LYS A 118 22.32 -5.16 -3.19
N LEU A 119 20.99 -5.17 -3.22
CA LEU A 119 20.18 -6.36 -3.50
C LEU A 119 20.49 -6.96 -4.88
N ILE A 120 20.50 -6.14 -5.94
CA ILE A 120 20.74 -6.63 -7.31
C ILE A 120 22.17 -7.10 -7.56
N ASN A 121 23.13 -6.56 -6.81
CA ASN A 121 24.55 -6.93 -6.91
C ASN A 121 24.95 -8.02 -5.90
N ALA A 122 24.01 -8.49 -5.07
CA ALA A 122 24.29 -9.57 -4.13
C ALA A 122 24.44 -10.91 -4.87
N GLU A 123 25.37 -11.74 -4.40
CA GLU A 123 25.56 -13.10 -4.91
C GLU A 123 24.26 -13.93 -4.88
N SER A 124 23.40 -13.67 -3.89
CA SER A 124 22.05 -14.23 -3.81
C SER A 124 21.08 -13.17 -3.27
N PRO A 125 20.16 -12.66 -4.10
CA PRO A 125 19.12 -11.72 -3.65
C PRO A 125 18.27 -12.29 -2.51
N GLY A 126 17.93 -13.59 -2.57
CA GLY A 126 17.20 -14.27 -1.50
C GLY A 126 17.94 -14.29 -0.17
N ARG A 127 19.25 -14.58 -0.18
CA ARG A 127 20.06 -14.54 1.04
C ARG A 127 20.25 -13.11 1.55
N PHE A 128 20.35 -12.12 0.65
CA PHE A 128 20.43 -10.71 1.03
C PHE A 128 19.15 -10.24 1.71
N ALA A 129 17.98 -10.57 1.17
CA ALA A 129 16.68 -10.14 1.70
C ALA A 129 16.32 -10.76 3.06
N ARG A 130 16.94 -11.89 3.43
CA ARG A 130 16.73 -12.57 4.73
C ARG A 130 17.68 -12.10 5.85
N ARG A 131 18.61 -11.19 5.56
CA ARG A 131 19.56 -10.62 6.54
C ARG A 131 18.97 -9.40 7.22
#